data_AF-A0AAW1U1P0-F1
#
_entry.id   AF-A0AAW1U1P0-F1
#
_cell.length_a   1.000
_cell.length_b   1.000
_cell.length_c   1.000
_cell.angle_alpha   90.00
_cell.angle_beta   90.00
_cell.angle_gamma   90.00
#
_symmetry.space_group_name_H-M   'P 1'
#
loop_
_entity.id
_entity.type
_entity.pdbx_description
1 polymer ?
#
loop_
_entity_poly.entity_id
_entity_poly.type
_entity_poly.pdbx_seq_one_letter_code
_entity_poly.pdbx_strand_id
1 'polypeptide(L)'
;MTSDADRDITLRKIYEEIISSKQEVKNTITASEARLLLEIQELKIRVNALEEENSELKNNIEFAGRNLNKKNLVIFGLKKSGAEISLSYVCKELNRILFEFTEDLFEFEEAQRRQREELHGLKKHLLRARANSSKKSFIRGNKLFVGEEEYTLKEREKDIEDHQSNGAPLAP
;
A
#
# COMPACT_ATOMS: atom_id res chain seq x y z
N MET A 1 86.22 59.26 -9.80
CA MET A 1 86.35 57.81 -10.11
C MET A 1 86.13 57.07 -8.81
N THR A 2 84.97 56.45 -8.61
CA THR A 2 84.75 55.57 -7.46
C THR A 2 85.66 54.36 -7.58
N SER A 3 86.27 53.91 -6.48
CA SER A 3 87.16 52.76 -6.52
C SER A 3 86.35 51.48 -6.81
N ASP A 4 86.93 50.49 -7.47
CA ASP A 4 86.24 49.22 -7.75
C ASP A 4 85.79 48.52 -6.44
N ALA A 5 86.49 48.77 -5.33
CA ALA A 5 86.08 48.30 -4.00
C ALA A 5 84.75 48.90 -3.53
N ASP A 6 84.49 50.19 -3.80
CA ASP A 6 83.23 50.84 -3.44
C ASP A 6 82.05 50.30 -4.27
N ARG A 7 82.31 49.95 -5.53
CA ARG A 7 81.33 49.28 -6.39
C ARG A 7 80.98 47.88 -5.87
N ASP A 8 81.96 47.10 -5.47
CA ASP A 8 81.74 45.76 -4.92
C ASP A 8 80.95 45.79 -3.60
N ILE A 9 81.24 46.75 -2.72
CA ILE A 9 80.49 46.95 -1.47
C ILE A 9 79.02 47.31 -1.77
N THR A 10 78.80 48.19 -2.76
CA THR A 10 77.45 48.60 -3.15
C THR A 10 76.65 47.45 -3.77
N LEU A 11 77.28 46.63 -4.62
CA LEU A 11 76.67 45.46 -5.22
C LEU A 11 76.28 44.40 -4.18
N ARG A 12 77.12 44.17 -3.16
CA ARG A 12 76.79 43.25 -2.06
C ARG A 12 75.57 43.70 -1.28
N LYS A 13 75.47 44.98 -0.95
CA LYS A 13 74.30 45.52 -0.24
C LYS A 13 73.00 45.36 -1.04
N ILE A 14 73.05 45.68 -2.34
CA ILE A 14 71.90 45.50 -3.24
C ILE A 14 71.49 44.01 -3.29
N TYR A 15 72.47 43.10 -3.36
CA TYR A 15 72.21 41.66 -3.38
C TYR A 15 71.57 41.17 -2.07
N GLU A 16 72.05 41.64 -0.92
CA GLU A 16 71.47 41.33 0.40
C GLU A 16 70.03 41.87 0.53
N GLU A 17 69.76 43.08 0.05
CA GLU A 17 68.40 43.66 0.01
C GLU A 17 67.46 42.84 -0.89
N ILE A 18 67.92 42.40 -2.07
CA ILE A 18 67.15 41.52 -2.95
C ILE A 18 66.81 40.19 -2.27
N ILE A 19 67.77 39.60 -1.55
CA ILE A 19 67.54 38.35 -0.81
C ILE A 19 66.51 38.58 0.30
N SER A 20 66.65 39.64 1.08
CA SER A 20 65.72 39.97 2.17
C SER A 20 64.30 40.18 1.64
N SER A 21 64.16 40.99 0.59
CA SER A 21 62.87 41.26 -0.05
C SER A 21 62.24 39.98 -0.61
N LYS A 22 63.03 39.12 -1.25
CA LYS A 22 62.54 37.82 -1.76
C LYS A 22 62.04 36.93 -0.62
N GLN A 23 62.72 36.92 0.52
CA GLN A 23 62.32 36.13 1.67
C GLN A 23 61.05 36.68 2.33
N GLU A 24 60.90 38.00 2.43
CA GLU A 24 59.68 38.64 2.91
C GLU A 24 58.48 38.29 2.04
N VAL A 25 58.60 38.44 0.71
CA VAL A 25 57.55 38.07 -0.23
C VAL A 25 57.16 36.60 -0.10
N LYS A 26 58.15 35.71 0.04
CA LYS A 26 57.90 34.27 0.25
C LYS A 26 57.11 34.03 1.54
N ASN A 27 57.49 34.68 2.64
CA ASN A 27 56.80 34.55 3.92
C ASN A 27 55.35 35.05 3.82
N THR A 28 55.11 36.18 3.14
CA THR A 28 53.76 36.72 2.93
C THR A 28 52.89 35.79 2.08
N ILE A 29 53.47 35.18 1.03
CA ILE A 29 52.76 34.19 0.20
C ILE A 29 52.37 33.00 1.07
N THR A 30 53.31 32.39 1.81
CA THR A 30 53.03 31.23 2.66
C THR A 30 51.99 31.54 3.75
N ALA A 31 52.05 32.71 4.37
CA ALA A 31 51.05 33.14 5.35
C ALA A 31 49.66 33.35 4.74
N SER A 32 49.59 33.73 3.46
CA SER A 32 48.32 33.92 2.75
C SER A 32 47.74 32.58 2.29
N GLU A 33 48.58 31.68 1.80
CA GLU A 33 48.20 30.29 1.46
C GLU A 33 47.65 29.55 2.68
N ALA A 34 48.32 29.66 3.83
CA ALA A 34 47.87 29.03 5.07
C ALA A 34 46.49 29.55 5.51
N ARG A 35 46.25 30.87 5.41
CA ARG A 35 44.94 31.46 5.73
C ARG A 35 43.84 30.97 4.80
N LEU A 36 44.10 30.94 3.49
CA LEU A 36 43.14 30.45 2.50
C LEU A 36 42.81 28.96 2.72
N LEU A 37 43.80 28.14 3.08
CA LEU A 37 43.57 26.74 3.37
C LEU A 37 42.68 26.52 4.60
N LEU A 38 42.87 27.33 5.65
CA LEU A 38 42.00 27.31 6.83
C LEU A 38 40.57 27.72 6.48
N GLU A 39 40.40 28.81 5.72
CA GLU A 39 39.08 29.28 5.28
C GLU A 39 38.36 28.24 4.42
N ILE A 40 39.08 27.56 3.52
CA ILE A 40 38.52 26.45 2.73
C ILE A 40 38.05 25.30 3.64
N GLN A 41 38.81 24.97 4.69
CA GLN A 41 38.42 23.91 5.62
C GLN A 41 37.17 24.29 6.42
N GLU A 42 37.09 25.52 6.92
CA GLU A 42 35.91 26.04 7.63
C GLU A 42 34.67 26.02 6.72
N LEU A 43 34.81 26.48 5.48
CA LEU A 43 33.73 26.46 4.50
C LEU A 43 33.27 25.04 4.18
N LYS A 44 34.18 24.07 4.06
CA LYS A 44 33.81 22.66 3.86
C LYS A 44 32.99 22.10 5.01
N ILE A 45 33.41 22.37 6.25
CA ILE A 45 32.65 21.93 7.45
C ILE A 45 31.25 22.55 7.42
N ARG A 46 31.14 23.83 7.09
CA ARG A 46 29.86 24.54 7.03
C ARG A 46 28.94 23.99 5.93
N VAL A 47 29.49 23.69 4.75
CA VAL A 47 28.70 23.09 3.66
C VAL A 47 28.15 21.73 4.07
N ASN A 48 28.98 20.87 4.67
CA ASN A 48 28.53 19.55 5.12
C ASN A 48 27.39 19.66 6.16
N ALA A 49 27.52 20.56 7.14
CA ALA A 49 26.48 20.79 8.14
C ALA A 49 25.16 21.27 7.51
N LEU A 50 25.23 22.16 6.51
CA LEU A 50 24.05 22.64 5.79
C LEU A 50 23.43 21.54 4.91
N GLU A 51 24.23 20.65 4.33
CA GLU A 51 23.74 19.51 3.57
C GLU A 51 22.99 18.50 4.46
N GLU A 52 23.51 18.24 5.66
CA GLU A 52 22.85 17.42 6.68
C GLU A 52 21.52 18.04 7.12
N GLU A 53 21.51 19.33 7.49
CA GLU A 53 20.28 20.04 7.88
C GLU A 53 19.23 20.04 6.76
N ASN A 54 19.64 20.27 5.52
CA ASN A 54 18.74 20.25 4.36
C ASN A 54 18.17 18.85 4.10
N SER A 55 18.97 17.79 4.31
CA SER A 55 18.51 16.41 4.25
C SER A 55 17.45 16.12 5.32
N GLU A 56 17.70 16.55 6.56
CA GLU A 56 16.74 16.40 7.67
C GLU A 56 15.43 17.15 7.40
N LEU A 57 15.51 18.40 6.93
CA LEU A 57 14.34 19.20 6.59
C LEU A 57 13.51 18.57 5.48
N LYS A 58 14.14 18.01 4.44
CA LYS A 58 13.44 17.26 3.38
C LYS A 58 12.68 16.07 3.95
N ASN A 59 13.31 15.29 4.84
CA ASN A 59 12.66 14.16 5.50
C ASN A 59 11.46 14.61 6.36
N ASN A 60 11.61 15.73 7.08
CA ASN A 60 10.54 16.30 7.90
C ASN A 60 9.36 16.78 7.05
N ILE A 61 9.62 17.45 5.92
CA ILE A 61 8.59 17.88 4.97
C ILE A 61 7.85 16.66 4.41
N GLU A 62 8.58 15.62 4.00
CA GLU A 62 7.97 14.41 3.47
C GLU A 62 7.10 13.72 4.53
N PHE A 63 7.60 13.61 5.76
CA PHE A 63 6.85 13.03 6.88
C PHE A 63 5.58 13.83 7.19
N ALA A 64 5.67 15.16 7.21
CA ALA A 64 4.52 16.04 7.39
C ALA A 64 3.51 15.88 6.25
N GLY A 65 3.96 15.81 4.99
CA GLY A 65 3.11 15.58 3.82
C GLY A 65 2.40 14.23 3.89
N ARG A 66 3.11 13.16 4.27
CA ARG A 66 2.51 11.84 4.52
C ARG A 66 1.46 11.91 5.63
N ASN A 67 1.72 12.60 6.74
CA ASN A 67 0.77 12.72 7.84
C ASN A 67 -0.48 13.54 7.49
N LEU A 68 -0.34 14.61 6.71
CA LEU A 68 -1.47 15.35 6.14
C LEU A 68 -2.31 14.46 5.23
N ASN A 69 -1.67 13.62 4.41
CA ASN A 69 -2.34 12.75 3.46
C ASN A 69 -2.87 11.43 4.04
N LYS A 70 -2.46 11.04 5.26
CA LYS A 70 -2.93 9.79 5.92
C LYS A 70 -4.45 9.72 6.08
N LYS A 71 -5.13 10.87 6.15
CA LYS A 71 -6.59 10.96 6.30
C LYS A 71 -7.32 11.33 5.01
N ASN A 72 -6.59 11.47 3.90
CA ASN A 72 -7.18 11.85 2.63
C ASN A 72 -7.64 10.58 1.90
N LEU A 73 -8.93 10.55 1.55
CA LEU A 73 -9.51 9.52 0.71
C LEU A 73 -9.40 9.97 -0.76
N VAL A 74 -8.67 9.21 -1.57
CA VAL A 74 -8.58 9.45 -3.02
C VAL A 74 -9.59 8.55 -3.72
N ILE A 75 -10.53 9.16 -4.46
CA ILE A 75 -11.60 8.45 -5.17
C ILE A 75 -11.38 8.62 -6.66
N PHE A 76 -11.26 7.51 -7.39
CA PHE A 76 -11.14 7.48 -8.84
C PHE A 76 -12.45 7.01 -9.51
N GLY A 77 -12.60 7.29 -10.81
CA GLY A 77 -13.72 6.76 -11.60
C GLY A 77 -15.05 7.50 -11.43
N LEU A 78 -15.05 8.71 -10.86
CA LEU A 78 -16.24 9.55 -10.81
C LEU A 78 -16.56 10.10 -12.21
N LYS A 79 -17.85 10.08 -12.58
CA LYS A 79 -18.32 10.48 -13.92
C LYS A 79 -18.30 12.00 -14.15
N LYS A 80 -18.10 12.79 -13.09
CA LYS A 80 -18.06 14.25 -13.13
C LYS A 80 -16.63 14.78 -13.18
N SER A 81 -16.46 15.95 -13.79
CA SER A 81 -15.20 16.68 -13.78
C SER A 81 -14.90 17.22 -12.37
N GLY A 82 -13.61 17.37 -12.02
CA GLY A 82 -13.18 17.74 -10.66
C GLY A 82 -13.84 19.02 -10.09
N ALA A 83 -14.14 19.99 -10.95
CA ALA A 83 -14.79 21.24 -10.55
C ALA A 83 -16.28 21.09 -10.17
N GLU A 84 -16.92 19.98 -10.57
CA GLU A 84 -18.35 19.72 -10.37
C GLU A 84 -18.62 18.65 -9.30
N ILE A 85 -17.57 18.10 -8.69
CA ILE A 85 -17.67 17.07 -7.65
C ILE A 85 -17.95 17.75 -6.31
N SER A 86 -19.22 17.75 -5.91
CA SER A 86 -19.61 18.09 -4.55
C SER A 86 -19.44 16.90 -3.60
N LEU A 87 -19.28 17.15 -2.31
CA LEU A 87 -19.28 16.10 -1.29
C LEU A 87 -20.58 15.26 -1.32
N SER A 88 -21.72 15.92 -1.56
CA SER A 88 -23.01 15.24 -1.70
C SER A 88 -23.05 14.25 -2.86
N TYR A 89 -22.40 14.57 -3.98
CA TYR A 89 -22.28 13.67 -5.12
C TYR A 89 -21.42 12.44 -4.77
N VAL A 90 -20.28 12.66 -4.10
CA VAL A 90 -19.39 11.58 -3.63
C VAL A 90 -20.13 10.62 -2.70
N CYS A 91 -20.82 11.15 -1.68
CA CYS A 91 -21.59 10.32 -0.75
C CYS A 91 -22.70 9.53 -1.47
N LYS A 92 -23.37 10.14 -2.47
CA LYS A 92 -24.41 9.47 -3.24
C LYS A 92 -23.85 8.30 -4.06
N GLU A 93 -22.73 8.48 -4.75
CA GLU A 93 -22.13 7.40 -5.53
C GLU A 93 -21.57 6.28 -4.65
N LEU A 94 -20.94 6.61 -3.51
CA LEU A 94 -20.48 5.61 -2.55
C LEU A 94 -21.66 4.78 -2.01
N ASN A 95 -22.77 5.44 -1.64
CA ASN A 95 -23.96 4.73 -1.17
C ASN A 95 -24.58 3.86 -2.26
N ARG A 96 -24.59 4.31 -3.52
CA ARG A 96 -25.07 3.49 -4.64
C ARG A 96 -24.24 2.20 -4.78
N ILE A 97 -22.92 2.33 -4.78
CA ILE A 97 -22.01 1.18 -4.89
C ILE A 97 -22.20 0.24 -3.70
N LEU A 98 -22.22 0.78 -2.48
CA LEU A 98 -22.43 -0.03 -1.28
C LEU A 98 -23.77 -0.77 -1.32
N PHE A 99 -24.82 -0.12 -1.81
CA PHE A 99 -26.14 -0.72 -1.93
C PHE A 99 -26.16 -1.88 -2.95
N GLU A 100 -25.60 -1.67 -4.14
CA GLU A 100 -25.46 -2.71 -5.18
C GLU A 100 -24.71 -3.94 -4.63
N PHE A 101 -23.61 -3.73 -3.89
CA PHE A 101 -22.88 -4.83 -3.25
C PHE A 101 -23.67 -5.55 -2.15
N THR A 102 -24.51 -4.84 -1.39
CA THR A 102 -25.30 -5.47 -0.33
C THR A 102 -26.45 -6.32 -0.85
N GLU A 103 -27.06 -5.95 -1.98
CA GLU A 103 -28.11 -6.78 -2.60
C GLU A 103 -27.52 -8.11 -3.11
N ASP A 104 -26.39 -8.06 -3.82
CA ASP A 104 -25.69 -9.26 -4.29
C ASP A 104 -25.25 -10.18 -3.13
N LEU A 105 -24.79 -9.59 -2.03
CA LEU A 105 -24.36 -10.35 -0.85
C LEU A 105 -25.54 -11.04 -0.16
N PHE A 106 -26.69 -10.35 -0.07
CA PHE A 106 -27.89 -10.91 0.54
C PHE A 106 -28.43 -12.10 -0.26
N GLU A 107 -28.49 -11.98 -1.59
CA GLU A 107 -28.91 -13.08 -2.46
C GLU A 107 -27.97 -14.29 -2.34
N PHE A 108 -26.66 -14.05 -2.24
CA PHE A 108 -25.66 -15.09 -2.05
C PHE A 108 -25.83 -15.81 -0.69
N GLU A 109 -26.02 -15.07 0.40
CA GLU A 109 -26.25 -15.65 1.73
C GLU A 109 -27.54 -16.47 1.78
N GLU A 110 -28.60 -15.99 1.14
CA GLU A 110 -29.87 -16.70 1.09
C GLU A 110 -29.76 -17.99 0.25
N ALA A 111 -29.05 -17.95 -0.88
CA ALA A 111 -28.76 -19.13 -1.69
C ALA A 111 -27.98 -20.19 -0.89
N GLN A 112 -26.96 -19.76 -0.13
CA GLN A 112 -26.21 -20.66 0.75
C GLN A 112 -27.08 -21.25 1.87
N ARG A 113 -27.99 -20.47 2.46
CA ARG A 113 -28.92 -20.97 3.46
C ARG A 113 -29.80 -22.08 2.90
N ARG A 114 -30.42 -21.86 1.73
CA ARG A 114 -31.27 -22.86 1.06
C ARG A 114 -30.49 -24.13 0.73
N GLN A 115 -29.25 -24.01 0.27
CA GLN A 115 -28.38 -25.17 -0.01
C GLN A 115 -28.07 -25.98 1.27
N ARG A 116 -27.82 -25.30 2.40
CA ARG A 116 -27.56 -25.96 3.69
C ARG A 116 -28.80 -26.72 4.20
N GLU A 117 -29.98 -26.12 4.08
CA GLU A 117 -31.25 -26.74 4.45
C GLU A 117 -31.54 -27.98 3.61
N GLU A 118 -31.37 -27.87 2.29
CA GLU A 118 -31.54 -28.98 1.34
C GLU A 118 -30.59 -30.14 1.67
N LEU A 119 -29.30 -29.85 1.84
CA LEU A 119 -28.31 -30.88 2.20
C LEU A 119 -28.62 -31.53 3.55
N HIS A 120 -29.11 -30.75 4.53
CA HIS A 120 -29.51 -31.28 5.83
C HIS A 120 -30.69 -32.25 5.70
N GLY A 121 -31.69 -31.91 4.90
CA GLY A 121 -32.80 -32.80 4.56
C GLY A 121 -32.32 -34.08 3.88
N LEU A 122 -31.47 -33.97 2.85
CA LEU A 122 -30.93 -35.14 2.14
C LEU A 122 -30.12 -36.04 3.07
N LYS A 123 -29.35 -35.48 4.02
CA LYS A 123 -28.62 -36.27 5.03
C LYS A 123 -29.57 -37.06 5.93
N LYS A 124 -30.69 -36.48 6.36
CA LYS A 124 -31.72 -37.20 7.13
C LYS A 124 -32.31 -38.36 6.34
N HIS A 125 -32.63 -38.13 5.07
CA HIS A 125 -33.15 -39.17 4.18
C HIS A 125 -32.12 -40.27 3.91
N LEU A 126 -30.86 -39.92 3.72
CA LEU A 126 -29.76 -40.86 3.55
C LEU A 126 -29.63 -41.79 4.77
N LEU A 127 -29.69 -41.25 5.99
CA LEU A 127 -29.64 -42.06 7.21
C LEU A 127 -30.82 -43.05 7.28
N ARG A 128 -32.03 -42.59 6.95
CA ARG A 128 -33.20 -43.48 6.87
C ARG A 128 -33.06 -44.55 5.80
N ALA A 129 -32.55 -44.21 4.62
CA ALA A 129 -32.33 -45.17 3.53
C ALA A 129 -31.28 -46.23 3.90
N ARG A 130 -30.24 -45.86 4.66
CA ARG A 130 -29.23 -46.80 5.17
C ARG A 130 -29.75 -47.69 6.29
N ALA A 131 -30.65 -47.18 7.13
CA ALA A 131 -31.27 -47.97 8.19
C ALA A 131 -32.30 -48.98 7.64
N ASN A 132 -33.05 -48.59 6.61
CA ASN A 132 -34.20 -49.35 6.12
C ASN A 132 -33.94 -50.16 4.84
N SER A 133 -32.79 -50.02 4.18
CA SER A 133 -32.48 -50.75 2.94
C SER A 133 -31.05 -51.27 2.90
N SER A 134 -30.85 -52.43 2.25
CA SER A 134 -29.53 -52.96 1.91
C SER A 134 -28.91 -52.30 0.67
N LYS A 135 -29.63 -51.37 0.02
CA LYS A 135 -29.18 -50.71 -1.21
C LYS A 135 -28.09 -49.69 -0.87
N LYS A 136 -27.08 -49.59 -1.74
CA LYS A 136 -26.03 -48.57 -1.64
C LYS A 136 -26.65 -47.18 -1.78
N SER A 137 -26.36 -46.28 -0.83
CA SER A 137 -26.92 -44.93 -0.81
C SER A 137 -25.87 -43.87 -0.48
N PHE A 138 -25.92 -42.76 -1.23
CA PHE A 138 -24.98 -41.65 -1.13
C PHE A 138 -25.59 -40.35 -1.69
N ILE A 139 -25.01 -39.21 -1.30
CA ILE A 139 -25.38 -37.88 -1.82
C ILE A 139 -24.29 -37.43 -2.79
N ARG A 140 -24.67 -36.90 -3.95
CA ARG A 140 -23.75 -36.27 -4.92
C ARG A 140 -24.40 -35.01 -5.47
N GLY A 141 -23.75 -33.86 -5.28
CA GLY A 141 -24.39 -32.57 -5.54
C GLY A 141 -25.61 -32.37 -4.64
N ASN A 142 -26.73 -31.94 -5.23
CA ASN A 142 -28.01 -31.73 -4.53
C ASN A 142 -29.00 -32.91 -4.71
N LYS A 143 -28.50 -34.11 -5.00
CA LYS A 143 -29.33 -35.31 -5.20
C LYS A 143 -28.92 -36.43 -4.25
N LEU A 144 -29.90 -37.18 -3.78
CA LEU A 144 -29.73 -38.41 -3.02
C LEU A 144 -30.00 -39.62 -3.91
N PHE A 145 -29.05 -40.55 -3.91
CA PHE A 145 -29.08 -41.79 -4.67
C PHE A 145 -29.34 -42.96 -3.73
N VAL A 146 -30.31 -43.82 -4.05
CA VAL A 146 -30.66 -45.04 -3.30
C VAL A 146 -30.82 -46.20 -4.29
N GLY A 147 -29.76 -46.98 -4.50
CA GLY A 147 -29.73 -47.96 -5.58
C GLY A 147 -29.68 -47.28 -6.95
N GLU A 148 -30.68 -47.53 -7.79
CA GLU A 148 -30.83 -46.92 -9.12
C GLU A 148 -31.72 -45.67 -9.12
N GLU A 149 -32.41 -45.39 -8.01
CA GLU A 149 -33.28 -44.23 -7.87
C GLU A 149 -32.47 -43.00 -7.41
N GLU A 150 -32.74 -41.85 -8.03
CA GLU A 150 -32.22 -40.55 -7.63
C GLU A 150 -33.34 -39.53 -7.44
N TYR A 151 -33.23 -38.67 -6.44
CA TYR A 151 -34.19 -37.59 -6.21
C TYR A 151 -33.54 -36.42 -5.45
N THR A 152 -34.10 -35.24 -5.66
CA THR A 152 -33.87 -34.04 -4.84
C THR A 152 -34.85 -34.01 -3.66
N LEU A 153 -34.57 -33.18 -2.65
CA LEU A 153 -35.45 -33.10 -1.49
C LEU A 153 -36.88 -32.65 -1.89
N LYS A 154 -36.96 -31.68 -2.81
CA LYS A 154 -38.23 -31.12 -3.30
C LYS A 154 -39.09 -32.13 -4.05
N GLU A 155 -38.48 -32.95 -4.91
CA GLU A 155 -39.20 -33.99 -5.66
C GLU A 155 -39.85 -34.98 -4.70
N ARG A 156 -39.15 -35.38 -3.65
CA ARG A 156 -39.66 -36.37 -2.69
C ARG A 156 -40.67 -35.83 -1.69
N GLU A 157 -40.58 -34.56 -1.31
CA GLU A 157 -41.60 -33.91 -0.48
C GLU A 157 -42.93 -33.80 -1.25
N LYS A 158 -42.87 -33.51 -2.55
CA LYS A 158 -44.03 -33.45 -3.43
C LYS A 158 -44.75 -34.81 -3.57
N ASP A 159 -43.98 -35.88 -3.72
CA ASP A 159 -44.55 -37.25 -3.78
C ASP A 159 -45.25 -37.66 -2.47
N ILE A 160 -44.83 -37.12 -1.32
CA ILE A 160 -45.46 -37.39 -0.01
C ILE A 160 -46.79 -36.65 0.13
N GLU A 161 -46.87 -35.39 -0.34
CA GLU A 161 -48.10 -34.59 -0.30
C GLU A 161 -49.17 -35.13 -1.27
N ASP A 162 -48.77 -35.57 -2.46
CA ASP A 162 -49.69 -36.12 -3.46
C ASP A 162 -50.29 -37.49 -3.03
N HIS A 163 -49.62 -38.23 -2.14
CA HIS A 163 -50.12 -39.51 -1.62
C HIS A 163 -50.95 -39.41 -0.33
N GLN A 164 -50.99 -38.27 0.35
CA GLN A 164 -51.82 -38.06 1.56
C GLN A 164 -53.23 -37.50 1.27
N SER A 165 -53.49 -37.00 0.06
CA SER A 165 -54.76 -36.33 -0.28
C SER A 165 -55.93 -37.25 -0.69
N ASN A 166 -55.75 -38.58 -0.71
CA ASN A 166 -56.78 -39.54 -1.17
C ASN A 166 -57.44 -40.39 -0.06
N GLY A 167 -57.39 -39.97 1.20
CA GLY A 167 -58.17 -40.60 2.28
C GLY A 167 -59.61 -40.11 2.29
N ALA A 168 -60.51 -40.78 1.55
CA ALA A 168 -61.95 -40.51 1.61
C ALA A 168 -62.49 -40.66 3.06
N PRO A 169 -63.37 -39.77 3.54
CA PRO A 169 -63.92 -39.88 4.89
C PRO A 169 -64.94 -41.01 4.92
N LEU A 170 -64.77 -41.95 5.85
CA LEU A 170 -65.83 -42.88 6.23
C LEU A 170 -66.98 -42.06 6.84
N ALA A 171 -68.08 -41.97 6.11
CA ALA A 171 -69.34 -41.38 6.52
C ALA A 171 -70.05 -42.27 7.59
N PRO A 172 -71.04 -41.73 8.32
CA PRO A 172 -71.29 -41.96 9.75
C PRO A 172 -71.83 -43.34 10.14
#